data_AF-F5T712-F1
#
_entry.id   AF-F5T712-F1
#
_cell.length_a   1.000
_cell.length_b   1.000
_cell.length_c   1.000
_cell.angle_alpha   90.00
_cell.angle_beta   90.00
_cell.angle_gamma   90.00
#
_symmetry.space_group_name_H-M   'P 1'
#
loop_
_entity.id
_entity.type
_entity.pdbx_description
1 polymer ?
#
loop_
_entity_poly.entity_id
_entity_poly.type
_entity_poly.pdbx_seq_one_letter_code
_entity_poly.pdbx_strand_id
1 'polypeptide(L)'
;MRKAVFILMLILCIAINVFTLWLILPDFFFPKRSVYVTKQDDYIVEIVKEYFRIEYDISKIVYQQSFPNGYSLDIYDVVGETDKEFDDTLSVAESNEIQEYFLNLKPDSSKYLRLLEAELIIEFFVITVIIIANSRKNRRKSDTEQKAQ
;
A
#
# COMPACT_ATOMS: atom_id res chain seq x y z
N MET A 1 8.45 -31.46 14.58
CA MET A 1 7.16 -31.28 13.89
C MET A 1 6.94 -32.43 12.91
N ARG A 2 5.76 -33.03 12.85
CA ARG A 2 5.44 -33.98 11.78
C ARG A 2 5.56 -33.23 10.45
N LYS A 3 6.22 -33.81 9.44
CA LYS A 3 6.45 -33.17 8.13
C LYS A 3 5.17 -32.54 7.54
N ALA A 4 4.03 -33.19 7.77
CA ALA A 4 2.71 -32.70 7.37
C ALA A 4 2.33 -31.32 7.95
N VAL A 5 2.65 -31.05 9.22
CA VAL A 5 2.35 -29.76 9.87
C VAL A 5 3.19 -28.64 9.26
N PHE A 6 4.44 -28.92 8.92
CA PHE A 6 5.32 -27.95 8.26
C PHE A 6 4.85 -27.64 6.83
N ILE A 7 4.45 -28.67 6.08
CA ILE A 7 3.89 -28.51 4.73
C ILE A 7 2.59 -27.70 4.79
N LEU A 8 1.69 -28.00 5.74
CA LEU A 8 0.45 -27.25 5.93
C LEU A 8 0.71 -25.78 6.25
N MET A 9 1.66 -25.49 7.14
CA MET A 9 2.05 -24.13 7.49
C MET A 9 2.58 -23.36 6.28
N LEU A 10 3.42 -23.99 5.45
CA LEU A 10 3.92 -23.40 4.19
C LEU A 10 2.79 -23.07 3.22
N ILE A 11 1.81 -23.97 3.06
CA ILE A 11 0.66 -23.74 2.18
C ILE A 11 -0.15 -22.53 2.68
N LEU A 12 -0.37 -22.42 4.00
CA LEU A 12 -1.08 -21.30 4.59
C LEU A 12 -0.33 -19.97 4.38
N CYS A 13 0.99 -19.94 4.60
CA CYS A 13 1.83 -18.78 4.30
C CYS A 13 1.69 -18.32 2.84
N ILE A 14 1.83 -19.25 1.89
CA ILE A 14 1.66 -18.93 0.46
C ILE A 14 0.25 -18.40 0.17
N ALA A 15 -0.79 -19.02 0.73
CA ALA A 15 -2.16 -18.59 0.53
C ALA A 15 -2.41 -17.17 1.05
N ILE A 16 -1.88 -16.85 2.23
CA ILE A 16 -1.97 -15.51 2.83
C ILE A 16 -1.24 -14.49 1.96
N ASN A 17 0.01 -14.76 1.57
CA ASN A 17 0.80 -13.86 0.73
C ASN A 17 0.12 -13.59 -0.62
N VAL A 18 -0.44 -14.61 -1.27
CA VAL A 18 -1.18 -14.46 -2.54
C VAL A 18 -2.42 -13.59 -2.34
N PHE A 19 -3.15 -13.79 -1.25
CA PHE A 19 -4.31 -12.97 -0.92
C PHE A 19 -3.92 -11.51 -0.65
N THR A 20 -2.90 -11.27 0.17
CA THR A 20 -2.41 -9.92 0.46
C THR A 20 -1.88 -9.22 -0.79
N LEU A 21 -1.18 -9.95 -1.67
CA LEU A 21 -0.73 -9.43 -2.96
C LEU A 21 -1.91 -9.04 -3.85
N TRP A 22 -2.99 -9.83 -3.86
CA TRP A 22 -4.21 -9.47 -4.59
C TRP A 22 -4.81 -8.17 -4.05
N LEU A 23 -4.81 -7.96 -2.73
CA LEU A 23 -5.30 -6.71 -2.13
C LEU A 23 -4.42 -5.49 -2.45
N ILE A 24 -3.14 -5.68 -2.79
CA ILE A 24 -2.23 -4.60 -3.19
C ILE A 24 -2.42 -4.20 -4.66
N LEU A 25 -2.87 -5.12 -5.53
CA LEU A 25 -3.01 -4.87 -6.97
C LEU A 25 -3.79 -3.57 -7.28
N PRO A 26 -4.96 -3.30 -6.68
CA PRO A 26 -5.69 -2.07 -6.95
C PRO A 26 -4.89 -0.81 -6.57
N ASP A 27 -4.23 -0.80 -5.41
CA ASP A 27 -3.43 0.34 -4.97
C ASP A 27 -2.18 0.56 -5.84
N PHE A 28 -1.67 -0.51 -6.47
CA PHE A 28 -0.57 -0.45 -7.42
C PHE A 28 -1.00 0.15 -8.77
N PHE A 29 -2.17 -0.24 -9.28
CA PHE A 29 -2.70 0.27 -10.56
C PHE A 29 -3.39 1.63 -10.45
N PHE A 30 -3.96 1.93 -9.28
CA PHE A 30 -4.72 3.15 -9.02
C PHE A 30 -4.17 3.82 -7.74
N PRO A 31 -2.93 4.34 -7.79
CA PRO A 31 -2.29 4.94 -6.63
C PRO A 31 -3.12 6.11 -6.11
N LYS A 32 -3.27 6.14 -4.78
CA LYS A 32 -3.98 7.19 -4.06
C LYS A 32 -3.00 8.13 -3.39
N ARG A 33 -3.29 9.42 -3.46
CA ARG A 33 -2.51 10.48 -2.84
C ARG A 33 -3.47 11.49 -2.23
N SER A 34 -3.12 12.05 -1.08
CA SER A 34 -4.02 12.98 -0.42
C SER A 34 -3.30 14.16 0.20
N VAL A 35 -3.99 15.30 0.24
CA VAL A 35 -3.54 16.51 0.92
C VAL A 35 -4.65 16.96 1.86
N TYR A 36 -4.28 17.26 3.09
CA TYR A 36 -5.16 17.93 4.04
C TYR A 36 -4.98 19.42 3.89
N VAL A 37 -6.07 20.11 3.59
CA VAL A 37 -6.08 21.55 3.43
C VAL A 37 -6.11 22.15 4.83
N THR A 38 -4.95 22.64 5.27
CA THR A 38 -4.90 23.42 6.51
C THR A 38 -5.11 24.90 6.20
N LYS A 39 -5.36 25.73 7.22
CA LYS A 39 -5.91 27.10 7.06
C LYS A 39 -5.06 28.12 6.28
N GLN A 40 -3.99 27.72 5.58
CA GLN A 40 -3.17 28.64 4.78
C GLN A 40 -2.64 27.95 3.52
N ASP A 41 -3.04 28.53 2.39
CA ASP A 41 -2.42 28.50 1.05
C ASP A 41 -2.15 27.13 0.45
N ASP A 42 -3.17 26.57 -0.21
CA ASP A 42 -2.98 25.46 -1.13
C ASP A 42 -3.33 25.95 -2.54
N TYR A 43 -2.29 26.34 -3.29
CA TYR A 43 -2.34 26.60 -4.73
C TYR A 43 -3.21 25.58 -5.49
N ILE A 44 -3.09 24.30 -5.11
CA ILE A 44 -3.87 23.20 -5.68
C ILE A 44 -5.37 23.32 -5.38
N VAL A 45 -5.75 23.85 -4.22
CA VAL A 45 -7.16 24.06 -3.84
C VAL A 45 -7.78 25.14 -4.70
N GLU A 46 -7.06 26.23 -4.99
CA GLU A 46 -7.56 27.30 -5.86
C GLU A 46 -7.82 26.77 -7.27
N ILE A 47 -6.85 26.05 -7.85
CA ILE A 47 -6.98 25.46 -9.19
C ILE A 47 -8.12 24.43 -9.22
N VAL A 48 -8.22 23.54 -8.23
CA VAL A 48 -9.30 22.54 -8.15
C VAL A 48 -10.67 23.21 -8.02
N LYS A 49 -10.80 24.27 -7.20
CA LYS A 49 -12.05 25.01 -7.06
C LYS A 49 -12.45 25.71 -8.36
N GLU A 50 -11.50 26.38 -9.02
CA GLU A 50 -11.76 27.08 -10.28
C GLU A 50 -12.16 26.10 -11.38
N TYR A 51 -11.39 25.02 -11.53
CA TYR A 51 -11.57 24.03 -12.58
C TYR A 51 -12.90 23.26 -12.46
N PHE A 52 -13.23 22.76 -11.27
CA PHE A 52 -14.48 22.02 -11.02
C PHE A 52 -15.66 22.91 -10.59
N ARG A 53 -15.47 24.23 -10.52
CA ARG A 53 -16.49 25.22 -10.10
C ARG A 53 -17.07 24.93 -8.71
N ILE A 54 -16.18 24.67 -7.75
CA ILE A 54 -16.55 24.35 -6.37
C ILE A 54 -16.61 25.63 -5.53
N GLU A 55 -17.76 25.86 -4.91
CA GLU A 55 -18.02 27.08 -4.10
C GLU A 55 -17.79 26.90 -2.60
N TYR A 56 -17.74 25.65 -2.10
CA TYR A 56 -17.58 25.37 -0.67
C TYR A 56 -16.12 25.28 -0.24
N ASP A 57 -15.88 25.26 1.08
CA ASP A 57 -14.55 25.10 1.65
C ASP A 57 -14.11 23.65 1.69
N ILE A 58 -12.92 23.37 1.18
CA ILE A 58 -12.34 22.04 1.08
C ILE A 58 -11.46 21.80 2.31
N SER A 59 -11.64 20.65 2.97
CA SER A 59 -10.80 20.18 4.08
C SER A 59 -9.74 19.17 3.63
N LYS A 60 -10.01 18.41 2.57
CA LYS A 60 -9.13 17.36 2.07
C LYS A 60 -9.42 17.07 0.61
N ILE A 61 -8.36 16.79 -0.16
CA ILE A 61 -8.47 16.27 -1.52
C ILE A 61 -7.76 14.91 -1.57
N VAL A 62 -8.43 13.90 -2.09
CA VAL A 62 -7.86 12.58 -2.35
C VAL A 62 -7.84 12.37 -3.86
N TYR A 63 -6.65 12.38 -4.41
CA TYR A 63 -6.38 11.99 -5.78
C TYR A 63 -6.29 10.48 -5.92
N GLN A 64 -6.92 9.96 -6.96
CA GLN A 64 -6.76 8.60 -7.43
C GLN A 64 -6.48 8.64 -8.93
N GLN A 65 -5.36 8.04 -9.33
CA GLN A 65 -5.06 7.88 -10.75
C GLN A 65 -6.10 6.94 -11.38
N SER A 66 -6.57 7.27 -12.58
CA SER A 66 -7.54 6.48 -13.34
C SER A 66 -6.92 5.95 -14.64
N PHE A 67 -7.39 4.80 -15.12
CA PHE A 67 -6.89 4.13 -16.32
C PHE A 67 -7.99 4.10 -17.39
N PRO A 68 -7.70 4.33 -18.69
CA PRO A 68 -6.37 4.48 -19.31
C PRO A 68 -5.77 5.89 -19.23
N ASN A 69 -6.60 6.94 -19.19
CA ASN A 69 -6.18 8.33 -19.04
C ASN A 69 -7.10 9.03 -18.03
N GLY A 70 -6.56 9.96 -17.25
CA GLY A 70 -7.31 10.78 -16.31
C GLY A 70 -7.02 10.51 -14.83
N TYR A 71 -7.82 11.14 -13.99
CA TYR A 71 -7.79 10.99 -12.54
C TYR A 71 -9.18 11.25 -11.94
N SER A 72 -9.37 10.81 -10.71
CA SER A 72 -10.52 11.20 -9.88
C SER A 72 -10.07 11.90 -8.62
N LEU A 73 -10.83 12.89 -8.18
CA LEU A 73 -10.66 13.55 -6.89
C LEU A 73 -11.87 13.23 -6.01
N ASP A 74 -11.64 12.64 -4.84
CA ASP A 74 -12.60 12.70 -3.74
C ASP A 74 -12.30 13.98 -2.94
N ILE A 75 -13.21 14.95 -2.99
CA ILE A 75 -13.08 16.27 -2.39
C ILE A 75 -13.97 16.33 -1.16
N TYR A 76 -13.37 16.60 0.00
CA TYR A 76 -14.06 16.64 1.27
C TYR A 76 -14.28 18.08 1.68
N ASP A 77 -15.50 18.44 2.04
CA ASP A 77 -15.79 19.75 2.60
C ASP A 77 -15.36 19.84 4.09
N VAL A 78 -15.53 21.02 4.70
CA VAL A 78 -15.22 21.24 6.13
C VAL A 78 -16.15 20.51 7.10
N VAL A 79 -17.31 20.04 6.64
CA VAL A 79 -18.31 19.29 7.42
C VAL A 79 -18.06 17.77 7.32
N GLY A 80 -17.23 17.34 6.37
CA GLY A 80 -16.88 15.95 6.08
C GLY A 80 -17.71 15.31 4.96
N GLU A 81 -18.57 16.06 4.27
CA GLU A 81 -19.25 15.60 3.06
C GLU A 81 -18.22 15.43 1.92
N THR A 82 -18.48 14.47 1.02
CA THR A 82 -17.52 14.09 -0.03
C THR A 82 -18.18 14.14 -1.39
N ASP A 83 -17.59 14.93 -2.28
CA ASP A 83 -17.93 14.96 -3.70
C ASP A 83 -16.85 14.25 -4.51
N LYS A 84 -17.26 13.64 -5.62
CA LYS A 84 -16.36 12.90 -6.50
C LYS A 84 -16.34 13.55 -7.86
N GLU A 85 -15.18 14.05 -8.24
CA GLU A 85 -14.91 14.62 -9.54
C GLU A 85 -14.02 13.69 -10.36
N PHE A 86 -14.29 13.58 -11.66
CA PHE A 86 -13.50 12.79 -12.59
C PHE A 86 -13.10 13.65 -13.77
N ASP A 87 -11.85 13.52 -14.19
CA ASP A 87 -11.31 14.26 -15.32
C ASP A 87 -10.39 13.39 -16.17
N ASP A 88 -10.70 13.32 -17.46
CA ASP A 88 -9.91 12.66 -18.51
C ASP A 88 -9.39 13.63 -19.58
N THR A 89 -9.60 14.94 -19.40
CA THR A 89 -9.23 15.99 -20.35
C THR A 89 -7.82 16.53 -20.12
N LEU A 90 -6.85 15.62 -20.02
CA LEU A 90 -5.43 15.91 -19.69
C LEU A 90 -4.71 16.87 -20.66
N SER A 91 -5.33 17.25 -21.77
CA SER A 91 -4.85 18.30 -22.68
C SER A 91 -5.11 19.73 -22.17
N VAL A 92 -5.96 19.90 -21.16
CA VAL A 92 -6.27 21.18 -20.53
C VAL A 92 -5.17 21.51 -19.52
N ALA A 93 -4.66 22.75 -19.54
CA ALA A 93 -3.49 23.13 -18.75
C ALA A 93 -3.74 22.97 -17.25
N GLU A 94 -4.90 23.41 -16.77
CA GLU A 94 -5.31 23.32 -15.37
C GLU A 94 -5.47 21.85 -14.92
N SER A 95 -6.06 21.00 -15.77
CA SER A 95 -6.17 19.56 -15.53
C SER A 95 -4.81 18.88 -15.40
N ASN A 96 -3.89 19.20 -16.31
CA ASN A 96 -2.54 18.65 -16.30
C ASN A 96 -1.78 19.10 -15.05
N GLU A 97 -1.94 20.35 -14.64
CA GLU A 97 -1.31 20.89 -13.43
C GLU A 97 -1.81 20.19 -12.15
N ILE A 98 -3.13 19.97 -12.02
CA ILE A 98 -3.69 19.18 -10.92
C ILE A 98 -3.06 17.78 -10.91
N GLN A 99 -3.01 17.13 -12.07
CA GLN A 99 -2.46 15.78 -12.17
C GLN A 99 -0.98 15.75 -11.78
N GLU A 100 -0.16 16.65 -12.31
CA GLU A 100 1.27 16.75 -12.01
C GLU A 100 1.53 17.01 -10.53
N TYR A 101 0.77 17.92 -9.91
CA TYR A 101 0.88 18.21 -8.49
C TYR A 101 0.72 16.93 -7.66
N PHE A 102 -0.36 16.19 -7.88
CA PHE A 102 -0.58 14.95 -7.13
C PHE A 102 0.46 13.90 -7.50
N LEU A 103 0.82 13.70 -8.77
CA LEU A 103 1.84 12.71 -9.15
C LEU A 103 3.20 12.93 -8.45
N ASN A 104 3.56 14.18 -8.19
CA ASN A 104 4.79 14.57 -7.50
C ASN A 104 4.76 14.38 -5.97
N LEU A 105 3.57 14.20 -5.38
CA LEU A 105 3.48 13.89 -3.95
C LEU A 105 4.00 12.48 -3.67
N LYS A 106 4.66 12.37 -2.51
CA LYS A 106 5.04 11.06 -1.98
C LYS A 106 3.77 10.23 -1.77
N PRO A 107 3.69 9.02 -2.37
CA PRO A 107 2.51 8.20 -2.23
C PRO A 107 2.30 7.81 -0.77
N ASP A 108 1.03 7.79 -0.36
CA ASP A 108 0.66 7.18 0.91
C ASP A 108 1.00 5.69 0.83
N SER A 109 1.72 5.20 1.83
CA SER A 109 2.06 3.77 1.91
C SER A 109 0.76 2.98 2.10
N SER A 110 0.41 2.15 1.11
CA SER A 110 -0.79 1.31 1.13
C SER A 110 -0.84 0.47 2.39
N LYS A 111 -2.03 0.38 3.00
CA LYS A 111 -2.28 -0.46 4.17
C LYS A 111 -1.89 -1.92 3.91
N TYR A 112 -2.19 -2.43 2.71
CA TYR A 112 -1.90 -3.82 2.37
C TYR A 112 -0.43 -4.04 2.03
N LEU A 113 0.25 -3.02 1.50
CA LEU A 113 1.71 -3.06 1.34
C LEU A 113 2.41 -3.21 2.70
N ARG A 114 2.00 -2.42 3.69
CA ARG A 114 2.51 -2.56 5.08
C ARG A 114 2.20 -3.92 5.69
N LEU A 115 1.02 -4.48 5.38
CA LEU A 115 0.64 -5.82 5.83
C LEU A 115 1.55 -6.89 5.21
N LEU A 116 1.80 -6.83 3.90
CA LEU A 116 2.69 -7.75 3.21
C LEU A 116 4.12 -7.66 3.74
N GLU A 117 4.63 -6.45 3.99
CA GLU A 117 5.95 -6.25 4.61
C GLU A 117 6.03 -6.95 5.98
N ALA A 118 5.01 -6.80 6.83
CA ALA A 118 4.96 -7.47 8.13
C ALA A 118 4.87 -8.99 8.01
N GLU A 119 4.06 -9.50 7.08
CA GLU A 119 3.93 -10.94 6.77
C GLU A 119 5.28 -11.53 6.39
N LEU A 120 5.99 -10.90 5.44
CA LEU A 120 7.30 -11.35 4.98
C LEU A 120 8.36 -11.33 6.10
N ILE A 121 8.35 -10.32 6.97
CA ILE A 121 9.28 -10.24 8.12
C ILE A 121 9.03 -11.42 9.08
N ILE A 122 7.77 -11.70 9.41
CA ILE A 122 7.40 -12.80 10.32
C ILE A 122 7.80 -14.14 9.70
N GLU A 123 7.51 -14.37 8.42
CA GLU A 123 7.88 -15.58 7.71
C GLU A 123 9.39 -15.80 7.69
N PHE A 124 10.15 -14.75 7.38
CA PHE A 124 11.61 -14.81 7.39
C PHE A 124 12.15 -15.17 8.78
N PHE A 125 11.56 -14.62 9.84
CA PHE A 125 11.94 -14.95 11.21
C PHE A 125 11.67 -16.42 11.56
N VAL A 126 10.49 -16.93 11.22
CA VAL A 126 10.10 -18.33 11.46
C VAL A 126 11.04 -19.29 10.73
N ILE A 127 11.33 -19.04 9.45
CA ILE A 127 12.26 -19.87 8.66
C ILE A 127 13.66 -19.85 9.29
N THR A 128 14.15 -18.67 9.66
CA THR A 128 15.47 -18.51 10.30
C THR A 128 15.56 -19.33 11.59
N VAL A 129 14.56 -19.26 12.47
CA VAL A 129 14.50 -20.04 13.72
C VAL A 129 14.51 -21.53 13.45
N ILE A 130 13.75 -22.01 12.45
CA ILE A 130 13.71 -23.43 12.08
C ILE A 130 15.08 -23.92 11.58
N ILE A 131 15.74 -23.13 10.71
CA ILE A 131 17.09 -23.47 10.20
C ILE A 131 18.09 -23.56 11.35
N ILE A 132 18.08 -22.59 12.28
CA ILE A 132 18.97 -22.59 13.45
C ILE A 132 18.68 -23.81 14.35
N ALA A 133 17.41 -24.11 14.62
CA ALA A 133 17.03 -25.24 15.47
C ALA A 133 17.45 -26.59 14.85
N ASN A 134 17.23 -26.79 13.55
CA ASN A 134 17.66 -27.99 12.84
C ASN A 134 19.20 -28.12 12.81
N SER A 135 19.92 -27.02 12.60
CA SER A 135 21.39 -27.00 12.62
C SER A 135 21.94 -27.40 13.98
N ARG A 136 21.35 -26.88 15.07
CA ARG A 136 21.71 -27.26 16.45
C ARG A 136 21.40 -28.72 16.75
N LYS A 137 20.27 -29.24 16.27
CA LYS A 137 19.89 -30.65 16.43
C LYS A 137 20.87 -31.59 15.72
N ASN A 138 21.28 -31.24 14.50
CA ASN A 138 22.25 -32.03 13.73
C ASN A 138 23.63 -32.05 14.40
N ARG A 139 24.11 -30.92 14.93
CA ARG A 139 25.36 -30.86 15.71
C ARG A 139 25.33 -31.72 16.98
N ARG A 140 24.24 -31.66 17.77
CA ARG A 140 24.11 -32.52 18.96
C ARG A 140 24.12 -34.01 18.61
N LYS A 141 23.56 -34.38 17.45
CA LYS A 141 23.56 -35.78 17.00
C LYS A 141 24.97 -36.25 16.64
N SER A 142 25.74 -35.45 15.89
CA SER A 142 27.14 -35.78 15.57
C SER A 142 28.01 -35.90 16.82
N ASP A 143 27.84 -35.00 17.80
CA ASP A 143 28.63 -35.03 19.05
C ASP A 143 28.31 -36.29 19.90
N THR A 144 27.07 -36.79 19.82
CA THR A 144 26.66 -38.01 20.51
C THR A 144 27.19 -39.26 19.81
N GLU A 145 27.17 -39.28 18.47
CA GLU A 145 27.72 -40.38 17.66
C GLU A 145 29.25 -40.49 17.82
N GLN A 146 29.98 -39.36 17.90
CA GLN A 146 31.43 -39.36 18.16
C GLN A 146 31.82 -39.80 19.58
N LYS A 147 31.00 -39.56 20.60
CA LYS A 147 31.27 -40.01 21.98
C LYS A 147 30.97 -41.50 22.22
N ALA A 148 30.29 -42.15 21.28
CA ALA A 148 29.94 -43.57 21.35
C ALA A 148 30.93 -44.49 20.62
N GLN A 149 31.96 -43.92 19.98
CA GLN A 149 33.13 -44.62 19.41
C GLN A 149 34.33 -44.52 20.35
#